data_AF-A0A848HEE4-F1
#
_entry.id   AF-A0A848HEE4-F1
#
_cell.length_a   1.000
_cell.length_b   1.000
_cell.length_c   1.000
_cell.angle_alpha   90.00
_cell.angle_beta   90.00
_cell.angle_gamma   90.00
#
_symmetry.space_group_name_H-M   'P 1'
#
loop_
_entity.id
_entity.type
_entity.pdbx_description
1 polymer ?
#
loop_
_entity_poly.entity_id
_entity_poly.type
_entity_poly.pdbx_seq_one_letter_code
_entity_poly.pdbx_strand_id
1 'polypeptide(L)'
;MPLMEVVDEFLQPLQLKTLVTAVLAGSFPWEASEILAGRALPASHNRQFVHGFYLEKPGFSHRSPCLPLLDPVLARLQPQALIKAKLNLTPRQDSHIEYGMHVDTRHPGATTAILYLNTNNGYTVFEDGTRVPSVANRLVLFDASLRHTGASCTDADFRLVLNVNMLRIPAAP
;
A
#
# COMPACT_ATOMS: atom_id res chain seq x y z
N MET A 1 1.27 2.07 23.30
CA MET A 1 1.09 2.61 21.94
C MET A 1 0.96 1.41 21.00
N PRO A 2 0.03 1.40 20.04
CA PRO A 2 0.03 0.33 19.03
C PRO A 2 1.39 0.33 18.32
N LEU A 3 1.99 -0.85 18.21
CA LEU A 3 3.34 -1.02 17.70
C LEU A 3 3.32 -0.74 16.17
N MET A 4 4.00 0.32 15.74
CA MET A 4 4.34 0.52 14.33
C MET A 4 5.76 0.00 14.11
N GLU A 5 5.93 -0.86 13.12
CA GLU A 5 7.21 -1.44 12.74
C GLU A 5 7.60 -0.95 11.34
N VAL A 6 8.84 -0.49 11.20
CA VAL A 6 9.41 -0.07 9.91
C VAL A 6 10.59 -0.98 9.61
N VAL A 7 10.55 -1.64 8.45
CA VAL A 7 11.59 -2.57 7.99
C VAL A 7 12.15 -2.07 6.68
N ASP A 8 13.42 -1.67 6.68
CA ASP A 8 14.15 -1.36 5.45
C ASP A 8 14.67 -2.63 4.79
N GLU A 9 14.93 -2.54 3.47
CA GLU A 9 15.43 -3.66 2.67
C GLU A 9 14.57 -4.92 2.78
N PHE A 10 13.24 -4.74 2.80
CA PHE A 10 12.27 -5.80 3.08
C PHE A 10 12.36 -6.98 2.12
N LEU A 11 12.53 -6.75 0.82
CA LEU A 11 12.74 -7.80 -0.18
C LEU A 11 14.23 -7.91 -0.54
N GLN A 12 14.65 -9.09 -1.02
CA GLN A 12 15.95 -9.16 -1.69
C GLN A 12 15.94 -8.27 -2.95
N PRO A 13 17.07 -7.64 -3.33
CA PRO A 13 17.12 -6.69 -4.44
C PRO A 13 16.54 -7.24 -5.75
N LEU A 14 16.80 -8.52 -6.08
CA LEU A 14 16.25 -9.15 -7.28
C LEU A 14 14.74 -9.35 -7.20
N GLN A 15 14.20 -9.70 -6.03
CA GLN A 15 12.75 -9.85 -5.84
C GLN A 15 12.03 -8.53 -6.03
N LEU A 16 12.56 -7.44 -5.46
CA LEU A 16 12.02 -6.09 -5.66
C LEU A 16 12.08 -5.69 -7.14
N LYS A 17 13.25 -5.87 -7.79
CA LYS A 17 13.42 -5.53 -9.20
C LYS A 17 12.44 -6.28 -10.10
N THR A 18 12.25 -7.58 -9.89
CA THR A 18 11.31 -8.40 -10.64
C THR A 18 9.87 -7.92 -10.44
N LEU A 19 9.46 -7.65 -9.20
CA LEU A 19 8.12 -7.12 -8.91
C LEU A 19 7.89 -5.77 -9.60
N VAL A 20 8.79 -4.81 -9.41
CA VAL A 20 8.67 -3.46 -9.99
C VAL A 20 8.65 -3.52 -11.52
N THR A 21 9.51 -4.33 -12.13
CA THR A 21 9.55 -4.50 -13.59
C THR A 21 8.23 -5.08 -14.12
N ALA A 22 7.68 -6.08 -13.43
CA ALA A 22 6.43 -6.72 -13.85
C ALA A 22 5.22 -5.77 -13.78
N VAL A 23 5.13 -4.96 -12.72
CA VAL A 23 3.95 -4.09 -12.49
C VAL A 23 4.02 -2.78 -13.31
N LEU A 24 5.21 -2.41 -13.78
CA LEU A 24 5.41 -1.28 -14.70
C LEU A 24 5.44 -1.69 -16.18
N ALA A 25 5.31 -2.99 -16.48
CA ALA A 25 5.20 -3.45 -17.85
C ALA A 25 3.93 -2.86 -18.50
N GLY A 26 4.01 -2.47 -19.78
CA GLY A 26 2.89 -1.88 -20.50
C GLY A 26 1.66 -2.79 -20.63
N SER A 27 1.83 -4.10 -20.42
CA SER A 27 0.76 -5.09 -20.40
C SER A 27 0.14 -5.31 -19.02
N PHE A 28 0.64 -4.67 -17.96
CA PHE A 28 0.12 -4.87 -16.61
C PHE A 28 -1.27 -4.21 -16.47
N PRO A 29 -2.29 -4.94 -15.99
CA PRO A 29 -3.68 -4.48 -16.04
C PRO A 29 -4.00 -3.50 -14.91
N TRP A 30 -3.61 -2.25 -15.10
CA TRP A 30 -3.99 -1.13 -14.22
C TRP A 30 -5.42 -0.66 -14.50
N GLU A 31 -6.15 -0.32 -13.45
CA GLU A 31 -7.47 0.31 -13.50
C GLU A 31 -7.39 1.73 -12.93
N ALA A 32 -8.07 2.69 -13.57
CA ALA A 32 -8.19 4.04 -12.99
C ALA A 32 -9.19 4.01 -11.82
N SER A 33 -8.86 4.69 -10.73
CA SER A 33 -9.71 4.76 -9.53
C SER A 33 -9.53 6.08 -8.80
N GLU A 34 -10.48 6.39 -7.92
CA GLU A 34 -10.33 7.49 -6.96
C GLU A 34 -9.37 7.11 -5.84
N ILE A 35 -8.64 8.07 -5.29
CA ILE A 35 -7.78 7.83 -4.11
C ILE A 35 -8.65 7.58 -2.88
N LEU A 36 -9.61 8.46 -2.65
CA LEU A 36 -10.60 8.33 -1.59
C LEU A 36 -11.99 8.67 -2.15
N ALA A 37 -12.88 7.68 -2.11
CA ALA A 37 -14.25 7.84 -2.59
C ALA A 37 -15.00 8.93 -1.81
N GLY A 38 -15.68 9.82 -2.54
CA GLY A 38 -16.62 10.79 -1.97
C GLY A 38 -16.01 11.89 -1.09
N ARG A 39 -14.72 12.20 -1.23
CA ARG A 39 -14.06 13.30 -0.49
C ARG A 39 -14.00 14.62 -1.26
N ALA A 40 -13.91 15.72 -0.50
CA ALA A 40 -13.82 17.11 -0.96
C ALA A 40 -12.47 17.49 -1.62
N LEU A 41 -11.78 16.55 -2.26
CA LEU A 41 -10.63 16.89 -3.08
C LEU A 41 -11.08 17.22 -4.51
N PRO A 42 -10.41 18.16 -5.19
CA PRO A 42 -10.62 18.35 -6.62
C PRO A 42 -10.47 17.02 -7.36
N ALA A 43 -11.35 16.76 -8.32
CA ALA A 43 -11.33 15.52 -9.11
C ALA A 43 -10.00 15.30 -9.85
N SER A 44 -9.24 16.37 -10.13
CA SER A 44 -7.89 16.31 -10.69
C SER A 44 -6.87 15.69 -9.74
N HIS A 45 -7.03 15.91 -8.43
CA HIS A 45 -6.12 15.44 -7.39
C HIS A 45 -6.52 14.09 -6.82
N ASN A 46 -7.78 13.67 -6.98
CA ASN A 46 -8.30 12.42 -6.43
C ASN A 46 -8.21 11.24 -7.42
N ARG A 47 -7.11 11.11 -8.17
CA ARG A 47 -6.94 10.05 -9.19
C ARG A 47 -5.70 9.20 -8.94
N GLN A 48 -5.84 7.90 -9.12
CA GLN A 48 -4.75 6.93 -9.08
C GLN A 48 -4.99 5.80 -10.08
N PHE A 49 -3.93 5.05 -10.37
CA PHE A 49 -4.03 3.75 -11.01
C PHE A 49 -3.87 2.66 -9.96
N VAL A 50 -4.68 1.61 -10.07
CA VAL A 50 -4.74 0.55 -9.08
C VAL A 50 -4.73 -0.82 -9.74
N HIS A 51 -4.21 -1.81 -9.01
CA HIS A 51 -4.43 -3.21 -9.36
C HIS A 51 -4.79 -3.96 -8.08
N GLY A 52 -6.00 -4.53 -8.04
CA GLY A 52 -6.45 -5.37 -6.95
C GLY A 52 -5.98 -6.82 -7.16
N PHE A 53 -5.06 -7.29 -6.31
CA PHE A 53 -4.58 -8.67 -6.35
C PHE A 53 -5.51 -9.63 -5.63
N TYR A 54 -6.04 -9.19 -4.50
CA TYR A 54 -6.89 -10.00 -3.63
C TYR A 54 -7.87 -9.14 -2.84
N LEU A 55 -9.09 -9.63 -2.63
CA LEU A 55 -10.04 -9.08 -1.69
C LEU A 55 -10.98 -10.18 -1.18
N GLU A 56 -11.06 -10.36 0.13
CA GLU A 56 -12.03 -11.21 0.79
C GLU A 56 -12.98 -10.37 1.64
N LYS A 57 -14.29 -10.50 1.42
CA LYS A 57 -15.33 -9.89 2.24
C LYS A 57 -16.59 -10.76 2.23
N PRO A 58 -17.54 -10.58 3.17
CA PRO A 58 -18.76 -11.37 3.19
C PRO A 58 -19.49 -11.36 1.84
N GLY A 59 -19.68 -12.54 1.24
CA GLY A 59 -20.37 -12.73 -0.03
C GLY A 59 -19.57 -12.34 -1.28
N PHE A 60 -18.28 -12.01 -1.17
CA PHE A 60 -17.45 -11.65 -2.33
C PHE A 60 -15.98 -11.98 -2.10
N SER A 61 -15.40 -12.73 -3.02
CA SER A 61 -13.97 -12.98 -3.11
C SER A 61 -13.46 -12.58 -4.49
N HIS A 62 -12.29 -11.93 -4.53
CA HIS A 62 -11.57 -11.60 -5.75
C HIS A 62 -10.13 -12.10 -5.65
N ARG A 63 -9.66 -12.73 -6.72
CA ARG A 63 -8.28 -13.21 -6.85
C ARG A 63 -7.78 -12.95 -8.27
N SER A 64 -6.85 -12.03 -8.41
CA SER A 64 -6.21 -11.71 -9.69
C SER A 64 -5.30 -12.84 -10.16
N PRO A 65 -5.24 -13.13 -11.48
CA PRO A 65 -4.20 -13.98 -12.05
C PRO A 65 -2.78 -13.46 -11.80
N CYS A 66 -2.61 -12.18 -11.49
CA CYS A 66 -1.31 -11.57 -11.15
C CYS A 66 -0.90 -11.80 -9.67
N LEU A 67 -1.74 -12.42 -8.84
CA LEU A 67 -1.44 -12.66 -7.41
C LEU A 67 -0.07 -13.34 -7.16
N PRO A 68 0.40 -14.31 -7.99
CA PRO A 68 1.73 -14.91 -7.79
C PRO A 68 2.91 -13.93 -7.80
N LEU A 69 2.74 -12.72 -8.38
CA LEU A 69 3.77 -11.68 -8.28
C LEU A 69 4.04 -11.24 -6.83
N LEU A 70 3.08 -11.45 -5.93
CA LEU A 70 3.21 -11.11 -4.51
C LEU A 70 3.82 -12.23 -3.67
N ASP A 71 4.12 -13.41 -4.22
CA ASP A 71 4.63 -14.55 -3.47
C ASP A 71 5.87 -14.20 -2.60
N PRO A 72 6.88 -13.45 -3.09
CA PRO A 72 8.02 -13.05 -2.25
C PRO A 72 7.62 -12.16 -1.07
N VAL A 73 6.61 -11.30 -1.26
CA VAL A 73 6.10 -10.40 -0.21
C VAL A 73 5.33 -11.23 0.83
N LEU A 74 4.41 -12.09 0.38
CA LEU A 74 3.56 -12.89 1.25
C LEU A 74 4.36 -13.96 2.02
N ALA A 75 5.38 -14.56 1.40
CA ALA A 75 6.27 -15.50 2.06
C ALA A 75 7.02 -14.86 3.25
N ARG A 76 7.33 -13.56 3.15
CA ARG A 76 8.04 -12.82 4.19
C ARG A 76 7.10 -12.19 5.24
N LEU A 77 5.90 -11.78 4.82
CA LEU A 77 4.85 -11.29 5.74
C LEU A 77 4.21 -12.41 6.58
N GLN A 78 4.12 -13.62 6.03
CA GLN A 78 3.51 -14.80 6.64
C GLN A 78 2.11 -14.53 7.22
N PRO A 79 1.15 -14.06 6.41
CA PRO A 79 -0.21 -13.83 6.88
C PRO A 79 -0.87 -15.15 7.31
N GLN A 80 -1.60 -15.12 8.43
CA GLN A 80 -2.50 -16.22 8.79
C GLN A 80 -3.72 -16.24 7.85
N ALA A 81 -4.23 -15.05 7.52
CA ALA A 81 -5.28 -14.87 6.51
C ALA A 81 -5.05 -13.55 5.78
N LEU A 82 -5.16 -13.58 4.45
CA LEU A 82 -5.13 -12.38 3.62
C LEU A 82 -6.54 -11.78 3.57
N ILE A 83 -6.66 -10.46 3.71
CA ILE A 83 -7.94 -9.73 3.61
C ILE A 83 -7.98 -8.97 2.29
N LYS A 84 -6.91 -8.25 1.97
CA LYS A 84 -6.83 -7.41 0.76
C LYS A 84 -5.37 -7.22 0.36
N ALA A 85 -5.10 -7.21 -0.94
CA ALA A 85 -3.82 -6.79 -1.49
C ALA A 85 -4.06 -5.93 -2.73
N LYS A 86 -3.50 -4.72 -2.75
CA LYS A 86 -3.74 -3.73 -3.80
C LYS A 86 -2.48 -2.90 -4.05
N LEU A 87 -2.11 -2.74 -5.32
CA LEU A 87 -1.16 -1.70 -5.73
C LEU A 87 -1.87 -0.37 -5.93
N ASN A 88 -1.19 0.71 -5.55
CA ASN A 88 -1.58 2.08 -5.85
C ASN A 88 -0.40 2.80 -6.51
N LEU A 89 -0.63 3.30 -7.72
CA LEU A 89 0.25 4.21 -8.43
C LEU A 89 -0.42 5.57 -8.47
N THR A 90 0.17 6.54 -7.79
CA THR A 90 -0.29 7.92 -7.75
C THR A 90 0.64 8.79 -8.59
N PRO A 91 0.16 9.41 -9.68
CA PRO A 91 0.98 10.30 -10.50
C PRO A 91 1.54 11.48 -9.70
N ARG A 92 2.69 11.99 -10.15
CA ARG A 92 3.27 13.26 -9.67
C ARG A 92 2.23 14.37 -9.58
N GLN A 93 2.35 15.20 -8.56
CA GLN A 93 1.58 16.44 -8.41
C GLN A 93 2.52 17.65 -8.42
N ASP A 94 1.98 18.83 -8.70
CA ASP A 94 2.74 20.09 -8.68
C ASP A 94 3.07 20.53 -7.24
N SER A 95 2.28 20.07 -6.27
CA SER A 95 2.47 20.32 -4.84
C SER A 95 2.10 19.07 -4.03
N HIS A 96 2.52 19.02 -2.76
CA HIS A 96 2.15 17.93 -1.88
C HIS A 96 0.67 17.98 -1.53
N ILE A 97 0.00 16.84 -1.71
CA ILE A 97 -1.42 16.65 -1.41
C ILE A 97 -1.53 15.48 -0.44
N GLU A 98 -2.01 15.74 0.77
CA GLU A 98 -2.45 14.71 1.69
C GLU A 98 -3.91 14.38 1.40
N TYR A 99 -4.19 13.13 1.04
CA TYR A 99 -5.50 12.79 0.48
C TYR A 99 -6.63 12.71 1.52
N GLY A 100 -6.25 12.61 2.80
CA GLY A 100 -7.12 12.66 3.96
C GLY A 100 -7.14 11.36 4.77
N MET A 101 -7.34 11.51 6.09
CA MET A 101 -7.22 10.42 7.07
C MET A 101 -8.31 9.36 6.95
N HIS A 102 -7.91 8.09 6.85
CA HIS A 102 -8.80 6.93 6.72
C HIS A 102 -8.19 5.69 7.41
N VAL A 103 -9.00 4.62 7.46
CA VAL A 103 -8.54 3.26 7.77
C VAL A 103 -8.77 2.38 6.55
N ASP A 104 -7.87 1.45 6.27
CA ASP A 104 -7.95 0.58 5.10
C ASP A 104 -9.03 -0.49 5.22
N THR A 105 -9.21 -1.02 6.43
CA THR A 105 -10.20 -2.05 6.77
C THR A 105 -10.69 -1.86 8.20
N ARG A 106 -11.91 -2.34 8.46
CA ARG A 106 -12.51 -2.38 9.81
C ARG A 106 -12.50 -3.79 10.41
N HIS A 107 -11.82 -4.74 9.76
CA HIS A 107 -11.72 -6.10 10.27
C HIS A 107 -10.95 -6.10 11.61
N PRO A 108 -11.55 -6.59 12.72
CA PRO A 108 -10.87 -6.62 14.01
C PRO A 108 -9.57 -7.41 13.96
N GLY A 109 -8.53 -6.90 14.64
CA GLY A 109 -7.20 -7.55 14.70
C GLY A 109 -6.40 -7.54 13.39
N ALA A 110 -6.87 -6.83 12.36
CA ALA A 110 -6.12 -6.73 11.11
C ALA A 110 -4.87 -5.86 11.26
N THR A 111 -3.81 -6.27 10.57
CA THR A 111 -2.59 -5.50 10.35
C THR A 111 -2.61 -4.96 8.92
N THR A 112 -2.15 -3.73 8.75
CA THR A 112 -1.85 -3.15 7.44
C THR A 112 -0.34 -3.13 7.24
N ALA A 113 0.09 -3.56 6.06
CA ALA A 113 1.44 -3.45 5.58
C ALA A 113 1.47 -2.58 4.32
N ILE A 114 2.35 -1.59 4.28
CA ILE A 114 2.59 -0.76 3.10
C ILE A 114 4.04 -0.94 2.68
N LEU A 115 4.27 -1.54 1.51
CA LEU A 115 5.59 -1.65 0.89
C LEU A 115 5.75 -0.53 -0.13
N TYR A 116 6.75 0.31 0.05
CA TYR A 116 7.11 1.37 -0.88
C TYR A 116 8.00 0.81 -1.99
N LEU A 117 7.56 0.93 -3.24
CA LEU A 117 8.21 0.29 -4.39
C LEU A 117 9.12 1.24 -5.17
N ASN A 118 9.11 2.53 -4.83
CA ASN A 118 10.07 3.51 -5.31
C ASN A 118 10.36 4.58 -4.24
N THR A 119 11.54 5.19 -4.32
CA THR A 119 11.93 6.32 -3.47
C THR A 119 11.40 7.61 -4.07
N ASN A 120 10.74 8.44 -3.26
CA ASN A 120 10.25 9.78 -3.62
C ASN A 120 9.95 10.57 -2.34
N ASN A 121 9.64 11.86 -2.49
CA ASN A 121 9.32 12.75 -1.37
C ASN A 121 7.88 12.64 -0.83
N GLY A 122 7.06 11.72 -1.37
CA GLY A 122 5.77 11.38 -0.77
C GLY A 122 5.94 10.55 0.51
N TYR A 123 4.89 10.43 1.31
CA TYR A 123 4.96 9.75 2.61
C TYR A 123 3.62 9.17 3.03
N THR A 124 3.62 8.33 4.07
CA THR A 124 2.42 7.99 4.84
C THR A 124 2.47 8.77 6.16
N VAL A 125 1.38 9.45 6.52
CA VAL A 125 1.26 10.17 7.80
C VAL A 125 0.09 9.61 8.59
N PHE A 126 0.28 9.50 9.90
CA PHE A 126 -0.71 9.01 10.86
C PHE A 126 -1.33 10.18 11.64
N GLU A 127 -2.48 9.93 12.27
CA GLU A 127 -3.23 10.97 12.99
C GLU A 127 -2.46 11.61 14.15
N ASP A 128 -1.47 10.91 14.73
CA ASP A 128 -0.57 11.42 15.76
C ASP A 128 0.58 12.29 15.20
N GLY A 129 0.65 12.48 13.88
CA GLY A 129 1.69 13.23 13.19
C GLY A 129 2.92 12.40 12.81
N THR A 130 2.98 11.11 13.18
CA THR A 130 4.05 10.21 12.77
C THR A 130 4.08 10.11 11.24
N ARG A 131 5.28 10.20 10.65
CA ARG A 131 5.48 10.16 9.19
C ARG A 131 6.45 9.05 8.81
N VAL A 132 6.10 8.29 7.78
CA VAL A 132 6.96 7.28 7.15
C VAL A 132 7.23 7.70 5.70
N PRO A 133 8.48 8.12 5.39
CA PRO A 133 8.88 8.49 4.04
C PRO A 133 8.78 7.32 3.05
N SER A 134 8.48 7.63 1.79
CA SER A 134 8.50 6.63 0.72
C SER A 134 9.94 6.33 0.29
N VAL A 135 10.52 5.30 0.89
CA VAL A 135 11.85 4.78 0.55
C VAL A 135 11.68 3.43 -0.12
N ALA A 136 12.25 3.23 -1.31
CA ALA A 136 12.13 1.95 -2.02
C ALA A 136 12.57 0.79 -1.12
N ASN A 137 11.78 -0.30 -1.15
CA ASN A 137 11.99 -1.50 -0.34
C ASN A 137 11.77 -1.34 1.17
N ARG A 138 11.25 -0.20 1.62
CA ARG A 138 10.76 -0.04 3.00
C ARG A 138 9.37 -0.63 3.13
N LEU A 139 9.15 -1.37 4.20
CA LEU A 139 7.83 -1.80 4.65
C LEU A 139 7.48 -1.04 5.94
N VAL A 140 6.26 -0.54 6.05
CA VAL A 140 5.67 -0.18 7.35
C VAL A 140 4.53 -1.13 7.67
N LEU A 141 4.51 -1.63 8.91
CA LEU A 141 3.49 -2.50 9.48
C LEU A 141 2.83 -1.79 10.66
N PHE A 142 1.51 -1.80 10.71
CA PHE A 142 0.75 -1.13 11.76
C PHE A 142 -0.64 -1.72 11.94
N ASP A 143 -1.24 -1.50 13.12
CA ASP A 143 -2.62 -1.89 13.41
C ASP A 143 -3.58 -1.20 12.44
N ALA A 144 -4.43 -1.97 11.76
CA ALA A 144 -5.29 -1.44 10.70
C ALA A 144 -6.35 -0.44 11.19
N SER A 145 -6.58 -0.32 12.49
CA SER A 145 -7.43 0.72 13.09
C SER A 145 -6.78 2.10 13.12
N LEU A 146 -5.46 2.19 12.89
CA LEU A 146 -4.76 3.48 12.87
C LEU A 146 -5.15 4.29 11.64
N ARG A 147 -5.67 5.49 11.92
CA ARG A 147 -5.99 6.48 10.89
C ARG A 147 -4.70 7.00 10.27
N HIS A 148 -4.63 6.88 8.96
CA HIS A 148 -3.48 7.33 8.19
C HIS A 148 -3.91 7.92 6.85
N THR A 149 -2.99 8.58 6.18
CA THR A 149 -3.16 9.02 4.80
C THR A 149 -1.82 9.01 4.06
N GLY A 150 -1.90 8.89 2.74
CA GLY A 150 -0.76 9.08 1.85
C GLY A 150 -0.63 10.54 1.44
N ALA A 151 0.60 10.95 1.16
CA ALA A 151 0.92 12.20 0.48
C ALA A 151 1.42 11.92 -0.94
N SER A 152 1.05 12.79 -1.87
CA SER A 152 1.61 12.81 -3.22
C SER A 152 3.11 13.05 -3.21
N CYS A 153 3.77 12.78 -4.33
CA CYS A 153 5.15 13.17 -4.59
C CYS A 153 5.23 14.28 -5.64
N THR A 154 6.32 15.04 -5.61
CA THR A 154 6.62 16.14 -6.54
C THR A 154 7.98 15.99 -7.22
N ASP A 155 8.80 15.03 -6.77
CA ASP A 155 10.19 14.81 -7.19
C ASP A 155 10.41 13.54 -8.04
N ALA A 156 9.36 12.76 -8.28
CA ALA A 156 9.35 11.57 -9.13
C ALA A 156 8.08 11.54 -9.99
N ASP A 157 8.08 10.75 -11.07
CA ASP A 157 6.94 10.66 -12.00
C ASP A 157 5.67 10.10 -11.34
N PHE A 158 5.85 9.26 -10.32
CA PHE A 158 4.76 8.65 -9.56
C PHE A 158 5.25 8.16 -8.20
N ARG A 159 4.31 7.93 -7.29
CA ARG A 159 4.49 7.17 -6.05
C ARG A 159 3.82 5.81 -6.21
N LEU A 160 4.59 4.74 -6.01
CA LEU A 160 4.12 3.36 -6.15
C LEU A 160 4.22 2.62 -4.82
N VAL A 161 3.07 2.13 -4.33
CA VAL A 161 3.00 1.36 -3.09
C VAL A 161 2.13 0.12 -3.24
N LEU A 162 2.48 -0.94 -2.52
CA LEU A 162 1.64 -2.12 -2.31
C LEU A 162 1.05 -2.06 -0.90
N ASN A 163 -0.28 -2.04 -0.80
CA ASN A 163 -1.01 -2.17 0.46
C ASN A 163 -1.48 -3.61 0.62
N VAL A 164 -1.19 -4.20 1.77
CA VAL A 164 -1.64 -5.54 2.18
C VAL A 164 -2.35 -5.43 3.53
N ASN A 165 -3.59 -5.89 3.61
CA ASN A 165 -4.33 -6.04 4.86
C ASN A 165 -4.47 -7.53 5.16
N MET A 166 -4.17 -7.94 6.39
CA MET A 166 -4.09 -9.35 6.77
C MET A 166 -4.30 -9.55 8.27
N LEU A 167 -4.63 -10.77 8.66
CA LEU A 167 -4.49 -11.23 10.05
C LEU A 167 -3.08 -11.82 10.21
N ARG A 168 -2.40 -11.44 11.29
CA ARG A 168 -1.09 -11.99 11.67
C ARG A 168 -1.25 -12.75 12.99
N ILE A 169 -0.40 -13.75 13.17
CA ILE A 169 -0.17 -14.33 14.50
C ILE A 169 0.55 -13.23 15.31
N PRO A 170 0.08 -12.87 16.51
CA PRO A 170 0.83 -11.99 17.39
C PRO A 170 2.24 -12.54 17.58
N ALA A 171 3.27 -11.69 17.52
CA ALA A 171 4.59 -12.12 17.95
C ALA A 171 4.46 -12.71 19.36
N ALA A 172 4.96 -13.93 19.58
CA ALA A 172 4.97 -14.52 20.91
C ALA A 172 5.66 -13.53 21.87
N PRO A 173 5.13 -13.34 23.09
CA PRO A 173 5.69 -12.40 24.06
C PRO A 173 7.14 -12.72 24.41
#